data_AF-T0Y5M7-F1
#
_entry.id   AF-T0Y5M7-F1
#
_cell.length_a   1.000
_cell.length_b   1.000
_cell.length_c   1.000
_cell.angle_alpha   90.00
_cell.angle_beta   90.00
_cell.angle_gamma   90.00
#
_symmetry.space_group_name_H-M   'P 1'
#
loop_
_entity.id
_entity.type
_entity.pdbx_description
1 polymer ?
#
loop_
_entity_poly.entity_id
_entity_poly.type
_entity_poly.pdbx_seq_one_letter_code
_entity_poly.pdbx_strand_id
1 'polypeptide(L)' 'MLVALLIFAVTLVFVIWQPRGLGIGWSALAGAVVALVTGVITLNDIPVVWHIVWNA' A
#
# COMPACT_ATOMS: atom_id res chain seq x y z
N MET A 1 1.71 14.31 3.41
CA MET A 1 0.28 13.93 3.52
C MET A 1 -0.39 13.79 2.16
N LEU A 2 -0.35 14.79 1.27
CA LEU A 2 -1.01 14.70 -0.05
C LEU A 2 -0.51 13.53 -0.92
N VAL A 3 0.81 13.33 -0.99
CA VAL A 3 1.44 12.22 -1.73
C VAL A 3 1.01 10.85 -1.19
N ALA A 4 0.95 10.71 0.13
CA ALA A 4 0.50 9.47 0.78
C ALA A 4 -0.95 9.12 0.41
N LEU A 5 -1.82 10.14 0.41
CA LEU A 5 -3.24 9.97 0.08
C LEU A 5 -3.42 9.60 -1.40
N LEU A 6 -2.63 10.20 -2.30
CA LEU A 6 -2.62 9.84 -3.72
C LEU A 6 -2.16 8.40 -3.94
N ILE A 7 -1.05 7.98 -3.30
CA ILE A 7 -0.56 6.61 -3.40
C ILE A 7 -1.62 5.64 -2.88
N PHE A 8 -2.21 5.92 -1.73
CA PHE A 8 -3.27 5.10 -1.15
C PHE A 8 -4.48 4.96 -2.07
N ALA A 9 -5.00 6.07 -2.60
CA ALA A 9 -6.16 6.07 -3.48
C ALA A 9 -5.89 5.28 -4.77
N VAL A 10 -4.72 5.48 -5.39
CA VAL A 10 -4.31 4.71 -6.58
C VAL A 10 -4.20 3.22 -6.25
N THR A 11 -3.56 2.86 -5.14
CA THR A 11 -3.39 1.47 -4.73
C THR A 11 -4.76 0.81 -4.49
N LEU A 12 -5.69 1.51 -3.83
CA LEU A 12 -7.06 1.04 -3.62
C LEU A 12 -7.81 0.82 -4.93
N VAL A 13 -7.69 1.75 -5.88
CA VAL A 13 -8.32 1.61 -7.21
C VAL A 13 -7.78 0.36 -7.91
N PHE A 14 -6.46 0.12 -7.89
CA PHE A 14 -5.88 -1.09 -8.49
C PHE A 14 -6.31 -2.38 -7.77
N VAL A 15 -6.43 -2.34 -6.44
CA VAL A 15 -6.88 -3.47 -5.63
C VAL A 15 -8.34 -3.81 -5.90
N ILE A 16 -9.22 -2.81 -6.02
CA ILE A 16 -10.66 -3.01 -6.28
C ILE A 16 -10.90 -3.38 -7.75
N TRP A 17 -10.23 -2.71 -8.68
CA TRP A 17 -10.46 -2.87 -10.11
C TRP A 17 -9.78 -4.13 -10.70
N GLN A 18 -8.78 -4.69 -10.01
CA GLN A 18 -8.04 -5.92 -10.38
C GLN A 18 -7.85 -6.09 -11.90
N PRO A 19 -7.20 -5.12 -12.58
CA PRO A 19 -7.07 -5.18 -14.02
C PRO A 19 -6.32 -6.45 -14.44
N ARG A 20 -6.92 -7.21 -15.36
CA ARG A 20 -6.40 -8.50 -15.89
C ARG A 20 -6.31 -9.64 -14.87
N GLY A 21 -7.10 -9.61 -13.80
CA GLY A 21 -7.10 -10.68 -12.79
C GLY A 21 -5.80 -10.76 -11.99
N LEU A 22 -5.01 -9.68 -11.97
CA LEU A 22 -3.85 -9.56 -11.10
C LEU A 22 -4.33 -9.74 -9.65
N GLY A 23 -3.78 -10.75 -8.97
CA GLY A 23 -4.14 -11.04 -7.59
C GLY A 23 -3.94 -9.82 -6.70
N ILE A 24 -4.80 -9.68 -5.68
CA ILE A 24 -4.81 -8.54 -4.73
C ILE A 24 -3.41 -8.28 -4.14
N GLY A 25 -2.64 -9.34 -3.90
CA GLY A 25 -1.28 -9.23 -3.36
C GLY A 25 -0.31 -8.49 -4.28
N TRP A 26 -0.42 -8.63 -5.61
CA TRP A 26 0.51 -7.99 -6.55
C TRP A 26 0.28 -6.47 -6.64
N SER A 27 -0.98 -6.03 -6.69
CA SER A 27 -1.30 -4.60 -6.66
C SER A 27 -0.95 -3.96 -5.32
N ALA A 28 -1.18 -4.66 -4.21
CA ALA A 28 -0.76 -4.21 -2.88
C ALA A 28 0.77 -4.08 -2.74
N LEU A 29 1.53 -5.08 -3.22
CA LEU A 29 3.00 -5.05 -3.23
C LEU A 29 3.54 -3.89 -4.07
N ALA A 30 2.99 -3.66 -5.26
CA ALA A 30 3.40 -2.55 -6.10
C ALA A 30 3.17 -1.19 -5.40
N GLY A 31 2.01 -1.00 -4.77
CA GLY A 31 1.71 0.20 -3.98
C GLY A 31 2.68 0.40 -2.81
N ALA A 32 3.01 -0.67 -2.08
CA ALA A 32 3.96 -0.63 -0.97
C ALA A 32 5.38 -0.25 -1.42
N VAL A 33 5.84 -0.78 -2.56
CA VAL A 33 7.14 -0.42 -3.16
C VAL A 33 7.16 1.05 -3.55
N VAL A 34 6.10 1.55 -4.20
CA VAL A 34 6.00 2.98 -4.56
C VAL A 34 6.00 3.86 -3.31
N ALA A 35 5.29 3.47 -2.25
CA ALA A 35 5.29 4.19 -0.98
C ALA A 35 6.66 4.24 -0.30
N LEU A 36 7.43 3.14 -0.37
CA LEU A 36 8.81 3.08 0.13
C LEU A 36 9.76 3.97 -0.69
N VAL A 37 9.71 3.88 -2.02
CA VAL A 37 10.61 4.65 -2.91
C VAL A 37 10.32 6.15 -2.81
N THR A 38 9.06 6.54 -2.61
CA THR A 38 8.67 7.95 -2.40
C THR A 38 8.96 8.45 -0.99
N GLY A 39 9.45 7.60 -0.09
CA GLY A 39 9.77 7.94 1.30
C GLY A 39 8.54 8.24 2.16
N VAL A 40 7.34 7.89 1.69
CA VAL A 40 6.08 8.08 2.41
C VAL A 40 5.98 7.12 3.60
N ILE A 41 6.53 5.91 3.43
CA ILE A 41 6.70 4.93 4.50
C ILE A 41 8.17 4.50 4.54
N THR A 42 8.60 4.08 5.71
CA THR A 42 9.91 3.52 6.01
C THR A 42 9.76 2.08 6.50
N LEU A 43 10.86 1.33 6.50
CA LEU A 43 10.84 -0.05 7.01
C LEU A 43 10.43 -0.12 8.50
N ASN A 44 10.66 0.94 9.27
CA ASN A 44 10.28 1.02 10.66
C ASN A 44 8.76 1.19 10.87
N ASP A 45 8.02 1.57 9.82
CA ASP A 45 6.57 1.68 9.88
C ASP A 45 5.87 0.32 9.72
N ILE A 46 6.57 -0.68 9.18
CA ILE A 46 6.01 -2.02 8.92
C ILE A 46 5.54 -2.71 10.20
N PRO A 47 6.34 -2.81 11.29
CA PRO A 47 5.89 -3.42 12.53
C PRO A 47 4.69 -2.68 13.14
N VAL A 48 4.67 -1.34 13.05
CA VAL A 48 3.57 -0.51 13.55
C VAL A 48 2.27 -0.86 12.82
N VAL A 49 2.28 -0.88 11.50
CA VAL A 49 1.12 -1.23 10.68
C VAL A 49 0.69 -2.68 10.92
N TRP A 50 1.64 -3.60 11.05
CA TRP A 50 1.36 -5.01 11.34
C TRP A 50 0.63 -5.17 12.68
N HIS A 51 1.06 -4.45 13.71
CA HIS A 51 0.37 -4.41 15.00
C HIS A 51 -1.02 -3.76 14.88
N ILE A 52 -1.18 -2.67 14.11
CA ILE A 52 -2.50 -2.05 13.92
C ILE A 52 -3.48 -3.01 13.24
N VAL A 53 -3.05 -3.77 12.23
CA VAL A 53 -3.92 -4.67 11.46
C VAL A 53 -4.25 -5.95 12.22
N TRP A 54 -3.26 -6.53 12.92
CA TRP A 54 -3.41 -7.85 13.55
C TRP A 54 -3.79 -7.79 15.04
N ASN A 55 -3.65 -6.62 15.68
CA ASN A 55 -4.00 -6.39 17.09
C ASN A 55 -5.29 -5.54 17.23
N ALA A 56 -6.06 -5.40 16.13
CA ALA A 56 -7.39 -4.80 16.09
C ALA A 56 -8.49 -5.86 16.28
#